data_AF-A0A2D5YBJ7-F1
#
_entry.id   AF-A0A2D5YBJ7-F1
#
_cell.length_a   1.000
_cell.length_b   1.000
_cell.length_c   1.000
_cell.angle_alpha   90.00
_cell.angle_beta   90.00
_cell.angle_gamma   90.00
#
_symmetry.space_group_name_H-M   'P 1'
#
loop_
_entity.id
_entity.type
_entity.pdbx_description
1 polymer ?
#
loop_
_entity_poly.entity_id
_entity_poly.type
_entity_poly.pdbx_seq_one_letter_code
_entity_poly.pdbx_strand_id
1 'polypeptide(L)'
;MINKLTIVYNLTTERWQITKDLKPTNDVVFNFGFEKDGFDVIQFNGLKFGLQLWRTTNAIPDLVCTRDYPKKKGIGYNRLEGKILETDESLVLSIADDFRLELYAENDGKRSEFTYEFTVPMPSQPYPSWKWNGRDWEPPIDQPDDTEYIDYIWDETTRSWKSNAADPALATMVSSTEYGAVESLVEE
;
A
#
# COMPACT_ATOMS: atom_id res chain seq x y z
N MET A 1 -0.35 -6.63 -1.82
CA MET A 1 -0.48 -6.29 -0.38
C MET A 1 -1.32 -5.03 -0.31
N ILE A 2 -2.23 -4.91 0.67
CA ILE A 2 -3.16 -3.78 0.78
C ILE A 2 -2.82 -3.04 2.06
N ASN A 3 -2.65 -1.72 1.99
CA ASN A 3 -2.42 -0.93 3.20
C ASN A 3 -3.72 -0.83 3.99
N LYS A 4 -3.62 -0.84 5.32
CA LYS A 4 -4.79 -0.82 6.19
C LYS A 4 -4.63 0.20 7.32
N LEU A 5 -5.65 1.04 7.49
CA LEU A 5 -5.87 1.85 8.70
C LEU A 5 -7.10 1.30 9.40
N THR A 6 -6.91 0.73 10.59
CA THR A 6 -8.02 0.24 11.43
C THR A 6 -8.28 1.23 12.53
N ILE A 7 -9.48 1.80 12.53
CA ILE A 7 -9.95 2.87 13.41
C ILE A 7 -11.00 2.26 14.32
N VAL A 8 -10.76 2.24 15.63
CA VAL A 8 -11.68 1.69 16.62
C VAL A 8 -12.08 2.78 17.60
N TYR A 9 -13.39 2.97 17.78
CA TYR A 9 -13.94 3.84 18.81
C TYR A 9 -14.53 3.02 19.96
N ASN A 10 -13.99 3.18 21.17
CA ASN A 10 -14.54 2.56 22.36
C ASN A 10 -15.62 3.45 22.97
N LEU A 11 -16.88 2.97 22.93
CA LEU A 11 -18.08 3.66 23.41
C LEU A 11 -18.13 3.81 24.93
N THR A 12 -17.43 2.95 25.69
CA THR A 12 -17.39 3.01 27.15
C THR A 12 -16.39 4.07 27.61
N THR A 13 -15.19 4.06 27.05
CA THR A 13 -14.11 4.98 27.46
C THR A 13 -14.11 6.29 26.68
N GLU A 14 -14.89 6.38 25.60
CA GLU A 14 -14.91 7.49 24.64
C GLU A 14 -13.51 7.77 24.04
N ARG A 15 -12.77 6.70 23.74
CA ARG A 15 -11.40 6.78 23.21
C ARG A 15 -11.31 6.18 21.82
N TRP A 16 -10.52 6.85 20.98
CA TRP A 16 -10.15 6.39 19.66
C TRP A 16 -8.83 5.62 19.72
N GLN A 17 -8.74 4.56 18.92
CA GLN A 17 -7.52 3.80 18.69
C GLN A 17 -7.33 3.64 17.18
N ILE A 18 -6.11 3.88 16.71
CA ILE A 18 -5.76 3.69 15.31
C ILE A 18 -4.57 2.73 15.24
N THR A 19 -4.75 1.67 14.47
CA THR A 19 -3.67 0.74 14.10
C THR A 19 -3.35 0.94 12.62
N LYS A 20 -2.06 1.12 12.33
CA LYS A 20 -1.55 1.31 10.97
C LYS A 20 -0.77 0.09 10.49
N ASP A 21 -1.13 -0.41 9.31
CA ASP A 21 -0.32 -1.31 8.51
C ASP A 21 -0.17 -0.70 7.12
N LEU A 22 0.71 0.30 7.03
CA LEU A 22 1.02 0.99 5.78
C LEU A 22 2.33 0.45 5.22
N LYS A 23 2.28 0.03 3.96
CA LYS A 23 3.41 -0.33 3.10
C LYS A 23 3.54 0.71 1.99
N PRO A 24 4.66 0.71 1.25
CA PRO A 24 4.91 1.65 0.16
C PRO A 24 4.08 1.37 -1.10
N THR A 25 2.75 1.43 -0.97
CA THR A 25 1.78 1.26 -2.04
C THR A 25 0.71 2.33 -1.91
N ASN A 26 0.03 2.63 -3.02
CA ASN A 26 -0.93 3.74 -3.04
C ASN A 26 -2.30 3.35 -2.43
N ASP A 27 -2.67 2.07 -2.48
CA ASP A 27 -3.98 1.61 -2.04
C ASP A 27 -4.06 1.49 -0.51
N VAL A 28 -4.89 2.33 0.11
CA VAL A 28 -5.17 2.34 1.55
C VAL A 28 -6.63 2.05 1.82
N VAL A 29 -6.88 1.01 2.63
CA VAL A 29 -8.21 0.63 3.11
C VAL A 29 -8.43 1.16 4.52
N PHE A 30 -9.60 1.77 4.73
CA PHE A 30 -10.04 2.27 6.03
C PHE A 30 -11.08 1.32 6.62
N ASN A 31 -10.76 0.73 7.78
CA ASN A 31 -11.69 -0.10 8.54
C ASN A 31 -12.16 0.64 9.78
N PHE A 32 -13.48 0.72 9.97
CA PHE A 32 -14.06 1.25 11.19
C PHE A 32 -14.45 0.13 12.16
N GLY A 33 -14.33 0.39 13.45
CA GLY A 33 -14.67 -0.54 14.50
C GLY A 33 -15.24 0.20 15.69
N PHE A 34 -16.05 -0.53 16.44
CA PHE A 34 -16.69 -0.02 17.64
C PHE A 34 -16.54 -1.08 18.73
N GLU A 35 -16.14 -0.64 19.91
CA GLU A 35 -16.00 -1.50 21.07
C GLU A 35 -16.79 -0.96 22.24
N LYS A 36 -17.18 -1.85 23.15
CA LYS A 36 -17.82 -1.50 24.42
C LYS A 36 -17.35 -2.48 25.48
N ASP A 37 -16.66 -1.98 26.50
CA ASP A 37 -16.05 -2.83 27.53
C ASP A 37 -17.10 -3.70 28.23
N GLY A 38 -16.84 -5.01 28.29
CA GLY A 38 -17.73 -5.99 28.92
C GLY A 38 -18.91 -6.45 28.06
N PHE A 39 -18.95 -6.11 26.76
CA PHE A 39 -20.02 -6.52 25.85
C PHE A 39 -19.46 -7.14 24.55
N ASP A 40 -19.94 -8.32 24.20
CA ASP A 40 -19.65 -8.97 22.90
C ASP A 40 -20.61 -8.53 21.78
N VAL A 41 -21.73 -7.94 22.17
CA VAL A 41 -22.77 -7.42 21.28
C VAL A 41 -23.01 -5.96 21.63
N ILE A 42 -22.85 -5.10 20.64
CA ILE A 42 -23.06 -3.66 20.80
C ILE A 42 -24.41 -3.33 20.19
N GLN A 43 -25.29 -2.73 20.99
CA GLN A 43 -26.50 -2.08 20.49
C GLN A 43 -26.22 -0.60 20.31
N PHE A 44 -26.62 -0.08 19.17
CA PHE A 44 -26.48 1.32 18.83
C PHE A 44 -27.85 2.00 18.85
N ASN A 45 -27.85 3.27 19.26
CA ASN A 45 -29.03 4.12 19.19
C ASN A 45 -28.75 5.28 18.22
N GLY A 46 -28.97 5.01 16.92
CA GLY A 46 -28.74 6.00 15.88
C GLY A 46 -27.26 6.29 15.59
N LEU A 47 -26.42 5.24 15.54
CA LEU A 47 -25.00 5.40 15.22
C LEU A 47 -24.82 6.09 13.86
N LYS A 48 -24.04 7.17 13.88
CA LYS A 48 -23.46 7.82 12.69
C LYS A 48 -21.97 7.94 12.91
N PHE A 49 -21.20 7.86 11.84
CA PHE A 49 -19.76 8.10 11.92
C PHE A 49 -19.26 8.50 10.54
N GLY A 50 -18.06 9.04 10.48
CA GLY A 50 -17.49 9.45 9.22
C GLY A 50 -16.06 9.89 9.34
N LEU A 51 -15.53 10.30 8.20
CA LEU A 51 -14.19 10.83 8.09
C LEU A 51 -14.12 11.97 7.07
N GLN A 52 -13.16 12.86 7.30
CA GLN A 52 -12.61 13.76 6.31
C GLN A 52 -11.10 13.48 6.22
N LEU A 53 -10.60 13.29 5.01
CA LEU A 53 -9.19 13.10 4.76
C LEU A 53 -8.65 14.31 4.03
N TRP A 54 -7.66 14.96 4.61
CA TRP A 54 -6.97 16.12 4.06
C TRP A 54 -5.54 15.72 3.72
N ARG A 55 -5.06 16.10 2.53
CA ARG A 55 -3.63 16.07 2.21
C ARG A 55 -3.01 17.35 2.74
N THR A 56 -1.86 17.22 3.42
CA THR A 56 -1.19 18.31 4.13
C THR A 56 0.26 18.51 3.70
N THR A 57 0.77 17.75 2.73
CA THR A 57 2.10 17.96 2.13
C THR A 57 2.26 19.37 1.53
N ASN A 58 1.17 19.91 0.99
CA ASN A 58 1.14 21.22 0.34
C ASN A 58 1.00 22.35 1.38
N ALA A 59 1.47 23.55 1.03
CA ALA A 59 1.32 24.75 1.88
C ALA A 59 -0.15 25.08 2.20
N ILE A 60 -1.07 24.70 1.32
CA ILE A 60 -2.52 24.79 1.53
C ILE A 60 -3.06 23.36 1.53
N PRO A 61 -3.60 22.87 2.65
CA PRO A 61 -4.22 21.54 2.69
C PRO A 61 -5.38 21.40 1.71
N ASP A 62 -5.43 20.26 1.02
CA ASP A 62 -6.51 19.90 0.09
C ASP A 62 -7.37 18.75 0.64
N LEU A 63 -8.69 18.91 0.56
CA LEU A 63 -9.63 17.86 0.96
C LEU A 63 -9.59 16.73 -0.08
N VAL A 64 -9.09 15.57 0.32
CA VAL A 64 -9.02 14.37 -0.52
C VAL A 64 -10.38 13.69 -0.57
N CYS A 65 -11.03 13.51 0.59
CA CYS A 65 -12.36 12.90 0.62
C CYS A 65 -13.15 13.22 1.89
N THR A 66 -14.48 13.07 1.78
CA THR A 66 -15.42 13.01 2.91
C THR A 66 -16.21 11.72 2.79
N ARG A 67 -16.45 11.03 3.91
CA ARG A 67 -17.34 9.86 4.01
C ARG A 67 -18.21 9.98 5.24
N ASP A 68 -19.49 9.69 5.06
CA ASP A 68 -20.47 9.65 6.13
C ASP A 68 -21.20 8.30 6.11
N TYR A 69 -21.45 7.77 7.30
CA TYR A 69 -22.12 6.52 7.54
C TYR A 69 -23.29 6.71 8.49
N PRO A 70 -24.42 6.01 8.26
CA PRO A 70 -24.67 5.08 7.15
C PRO A 70 -24.81 5.80 5.79
N LYS A 71 -24.28 5.19 4.72
CA LYS A 71 -24.23 5.80 3.37
C LYS A 71 -25.61 6.04 2.74
N LYS A 72 -26.62 5.27 3.13
CA LYS A 72 -27.97 5.33 2.57
C LYS A 72 -28.94 5.85 3.63
N LYS A 73 -29.78 6.82 3.23
CA LYS A 73 -30.88 7.31 4.07
C LYS A 73 -31.82 6.17 4.44
N GLY A 74 -32.28 6.16 5.68
CA GLY A 74 -33.20 5.15 6.21
C GLY A 74 -32.54 3.81 6.59
N ILE A 75 -31.24 3.64 6.35
CA ILE A 75 -30.46 2.53 6.91
C ILE A 75 -29.80 3.02 8.19
N GLY A 76 -29.75 2.17 9.21
CA GLY A 76 -29.07 2.44 10.48
C GLY A 76 -28.31 1.21 10.95
N TYR A 77 -27.22 1.44 11.69
CA TYR A 77 -26.55 0.39 12.44
C TYR A 77 -27.24 0.30 13.80
N ASN A 78 -27.93 -0.81 14.07
CA ASN A 78 -28.66 -1.02 15.31
C ASN A 78 -27.95 -2.03 16.23
N ARG A 79 -27.13 -2.90 15.63
CA ARG A 79 -26.44 -3.98 16.31
C ARG A 79 -25.16 -4.36 15.58
N LEU A 80 -24.10 -4.61 16.33
CA LEU A 80 -22.86 -5.22 15.85
C LEU A 80 -22.55 -6.43 16.72
N GLU A 81 -22.35 -7.58 16.10
CA GLU A 81 -21.75 -8.76 16.72
C GLU A 81 -20.24 -8.68 16.46
N GLY A 82 -19.43 -8.64 17.51
CA GLY A 82 -17.99 -8.39 17.39
C GLY A 82 -17.61 -6.90 17.44
N LYS A 83 -16.36 -6.61 17.05
CA LYS A 83 -15.69 -5.32 17.31
C LYS A 83 -15.49 -4.44 16.08
N ILE A 84 -15.55 -5.00 14.87
CA ILE A 84 -15.17 -4.30 13.65
C ILE A 84 -16.38 -4.26 12.72
N LEU A 85 -16.75 -3.06 12.30
CA LEU A 85 -17.68 -2.83 11.20
C LEU A 85 -16.84 -2.55 9.96
N GLU A 86 -16.48 -3.61 9.25
CA GLU A 86 -15.65 -3.43 8.05
C GLU A 86 -16.38 -2.56 7.03
N THR A 87 -15.73 -1.47 6.65
CA THR A 87 -16.15 -0.62 5.55
C THR A 87 -15.19 -0.87 4.40
N ASP A 88 -15.69 -1.29 3.24
CA ASP A 88 -14.86 -1.62 2.08
C ASP A 88 -14.37 -0.38 1.32
N GLU A 89 -13.91 0.66 2.03
CA GLU A 89 -13.37 1.86 1.41
C GLU A 89 -11.88 1.71 1.15
N SER A 90 -11.52 1.65 -0.13
CA SER A 90 -10.15 1.82 -0.59
C SER A 90 -9.97 3.22 -1.20
N LEU A 91 -8.87 3.88 -0.89
CA LEU A 91 -8.44 5.13 -1.49
C LEU A 91 -7.03 4.97 -2.06
N VAL A 92 -6.80 5.55 -3.23
CA VAL A 92 -5.47 5.68 -3.82
C VAL A 92 -4.84 6.96 -3.29
N LEU A 93 -3.84 6.83 -2.41
CA LEU A 93 -3.10 7.94 -1.82
C LEU A 93 -1.71 8.03 -2.45
N SER A 94 -1.15 9.24 -2.58
CA SER A 94 0.22 9.39 -3.06
C SER A 94 1.20 8.91 -1.99
N ILE A 95 2.27 8.25 -2.43
CA ILE A 95 3.40 7.90 -1.58
C ILE A 95 4.12 9.16 -1.09
N ALA A 96 4.61 9.12 0.15
CA ALA A 96 5.33 10.20 0.82
C ALA A 96 4.53 11.48 1.07
N ASP A 97 3.23 11.48 0.75
CA ASP A 97 2.34 12.55 1.15
C ASP A 97 1.97 12.42 2.64
N ASP A 98 1.86 13.58 3.29
CA ASP A 98 1.31 13.74 4.63
C ASP A 98 -0.19 13.94 4.56
N PHE A 99 -0.92 13.29 5.47
CA PHE A 99 -2.36 13.34 5.56
C PHE A 99 -2.84 13.61 6.99
N ARG A 100 -3.92 14.38 7.10
CA ARG A 100 -4.72 14.56 8.31
C ARG A 100 -6.08 13.91 8.13
N LEU A 101 -6.35 12.94 8.99
CA LEU A 101 -7.61 12.22 9.08
C LEU A 101 -8.43 12.80 10.24
N GLU A 102 -9.57 13.41 9.93
CA GLU A 102 -10.54 13.90 10.89
C GLU A 102 -11.70 12.91 10.94
N LEU A 103 -12.04 12.45 12.14
CA LEU A 103 -13.02 11.40 12.40
C LEU A 103 -14.12 11.94 13.29
N TYR A 104 -15.32 11.41 13.11
CA TYR A 104 -16.38 11.59 14.09
C TYR A 104 -17.19 10.31 14.27
N ALA A 105 -17.77 10.16 15.46
CA ALA A 105 -18.79 9.16 15.76
C ALA A 105 -19.86 9.80 16.66
N GLU A 106 -21.13 9.56 16.33
CA GLU A 106 -22.29 9.97 17.09
C GLU A 106 -23.12 8.73 17.43
N ASN A 107 -23.41 8.50 18.71
CA ASN A 107 -24.29 7.42 19.16
C ASN A 107 -25.09 7.91 20.36
N ASP A 108 -26.40 7.64 20.37
CA ASP A 108 -27.32 8.11 21.43
C ASP A 108 -27.27 9.64 21.61
N GLY A 109 -27.13 10.38 20.50
CA GLY A 109 -27.03 11.84 20.48
C GLY A 109 -25.69 12.42 21.00
N LYS A 110 -24.77 11.58 21.51
CA LYS A 110 -23.43 12.01 21.91
C LYS A 110 -22.46 11.90 20.76
N ARG A 111 -21.72 12.98 20.48
CA ARG A 111 -20.72 13.06 19.41
C ARG A 111 -19.31 13.15 19.97
N SER A 112 -18.41 12.36 19.39
CA SER A 112 -16.96 12.38 19.64
C SER A 112 -16.24 12.63 18.32
N GLU A 113 -15.15 13.40 18.39
CA GLU A 113 -14.33 13.77 17.24
C GLU A 113 -12.86 13.48 17.54
N PHE A 114 -12.09 13.14 16.51
CA PHE A 114 -10.68 12.80 16.65
C PHE A 114 -9.89 13.15 15.40
N THR A 115 -8.66 13.61 15.59
CA THR A 115 -7.75 13.94 14.49
C THR A 115 -6.50 13.09 14.59
N TYR A 116 -6.08 12.52 13.45
CA TYR A 116 -4.89 11.70 13.34
C TYR A 116 -4.09 12.06 12.10
N GLU A 117 -2.78 12.17 12.24
CA GLU A 117 -1.88 12.47 11.15
C GLU A 117 -1.04 11.25 10.79
N PHE A 118 -0.84 11.03 9.50
CA PHE A 118 0.01 9.95 9.00
C PHE A 118 0.62 10.30 7.65
N THR A 119 1.73 9.62 7.34
CA THR A 119 2.42 9.70 6.06
C THR A 119 2.35 8.34 5.38
N VAL A 120 2.10 8.31 4.07
CA VAL A 120 2.23 7.05 3.30
C VAL A 120 3.72 6.77 3.11
N PRO A 121 4.24 5.61 3.57
CA PRO A 121 5.68 5.36 3.57
C PRO A 121 6.23 5.27 2.14
N MET A 122 7.44 5.80 1.95
CA MET A 122 8.18 5.68 0.70
C MET A 122 8.83 4.29 0.57
N PRO A 123 8.92 3.71 -0.65
CA PRO A 123 9.68 2.48 -0.83
C PRO A 123 11.14 2.73 -0.50
N SER A 124 11.84 1.71 0.01
CA SER A 124 13.27 1.82 0.28
C SER A 124 14.02 2.22 -0.99
N GLN A 125 14.86 3.25 -0.86
CA GLN A 125 15.70 3.71 -1.96
C GLN A 125 16.66 2.59 -2.37
N PRO A 126 16.62 2.11 -3.64
CA PRO A 126 17.49 1.00 -4.07
C PRO A 126 18.96 1.39 -4.06
N TYR A 127 19.26 2.61 -4.54
CA TYR A 127 20.60 3.17 -4.61
C TYR A 127 20.61 4.66 -4.29
N PRO A 128 21.62 5.19 -3.59
CA PRO A 128 21.71 6.61 -3.22
C PRO A 128 21.64 7.59 -4.40
N SER A 129 22.14 7.21 -5.58
CA SER A 129 22.08 8.06 -6.78
C SER A 129 20.70 8.17 -7.41
N TRP A 130 19.79 7.24 -7.10
CA TRP A 130 18.44 7.23 -7.66
C TRP A 130 17.58 8.29 -7.00
N LYS A 131 16.68 8.91 -7.76
CA LYS A 131 15.78 9.96 -7.28
C LYS A 131 14.34 9.50 -7.38
N TRP A 132 13.53 9.88 -6.40
CA TRP A 132 12.10 9.62 -6.45
C TRP A 132 11.44 10.58 -7.46
N ASN A 133 10.72 10.04 -8.43
CA ASN A 133 9.99 10.84 -9.43
C ASN A 133 8.53 11.12 -9.05
N GLY A 134 8.09 10.68 -7.85
CA GLY A 134 6.70 10.73 -7.40
C GLY A 134 5.97 9.39 -7.47
N ARG A 135 6.48 8.43 -8.25
CA ARG A 135 5.88 7.12 -8.49
C ARG A 135 6.86 5.97 -8.27
N ASP A 136 8.08 6.11 -8.76
CA ASP A 136 9.13 5.11 -8.76
C ASP A 136 10.49 5.77 -8.46
N TRP A 137 11.46 4.96 -8.02
CA TRP A 137 12.85 5.40 -7.92
C TRP A 137 13.48 5.34 -9.31
N GLU A 138 13.95 6.47 -9.82
CA GLU A 138 14.58 6.57 -11.13
C GLU A 138 16.11 6.64 -11.01
N PRO A 139 16.84 5.85 -11.81
CA PRO A 139 18.28 6.00 -11.96
C PRO A 139 18.61 7.36 -12.59
N PRO A 140 19.83 7.89 -12.38
CA PRO A 140 20.26 9.13 -13.04
C PRO A 140 20.55 8.94 -14.54
N ILE A 141 20.69 7.70 -15.01
CA ILE A 141 20.90 7.33 -16.42
C ILE A 141 19.92 6.21 -16.73
N ASP A 142 19.16 6.37 -17.81
CA ASP A 142 18.21 5.36 -18.27
C ASP A 142 18.91 4.02 -18.53
N GLN A 143 18.19 2.94 -18.24
CA GLN A 143 18.66 1.60 -18.58
C GLN A 143 18.84 1.50 -20.10
N PRO A 144 19.93 0.89 -20.61
CA PRO A 144 20.07 0.63 -22.03
C PRO A 144 18.85 -0.10 -22.58
N ASP A 145 18.29 0.43 -23.66
CA ASP A 145 17.22 -0.21 -24.43
C ASP A 145 17.88 -1.03 -25.54
N ASP A 146 18.30 -2.26 -25.21
CA ASP A 146 18.70 -3.24 -26.20
C ASP A 146 17.56 -4.22 -26.50
N THR A 147 17.48 -4.65 -27.76
CA THR A 147 16.46 -5.61 -28.21
C THR A 147 16.77 -7.04 -27.76
N GLU A 148 17.92 -7.26 -27.15
CA GLU A 148 18.37 -8.55 -26.63
C GLU A 148 17.94 -8.64 -25.16
N TYR A 149 17.53 -9.82 -24.69
CA TYR A 149 17.07 -10.04 -23.31
C TYR A 149 18.25 -10.02 -22.31
N ILE A 150 18.98 -8.89 -22.25
CA ILE A 150 20.12 -8.69 -21.36
C ILE A 150 19.62 -8.06 -20.06
N ASP A 151 19.81 -8.78 -18.96
CA ASP A 151 19.58 -8.21 -17.64
C ASP A 151 20.69 -7.20 -17.31
N TYR A 152 20.33 -5.99 -16.90
CA TYR A 152 21.28 -4.98 -16.43
C TYR A 152 21.17 -4.80 -14.92
N ILE A 153 22.32 -4.62 -14.27
CA ILE A 153 22.42 -4.28 -12.85
C ILE A 153 23.07 -2.90 -12.74
N TRP A 154 22.51 -2.04 -11.90
CA TRP A 154 23.07 -0.72 -11.63
C TRP A 154 24.31 -0.84 -10.74
N ASP A 155 25.46 -0.34 -11.22
CA ASP A 155 26.65 -0.18 -10.38
C ASP A 155 26.68 1.25 -9.81
N GLU A 156 26.43 1.37 -8.51
CA GLU A 156 26.41 2.66 -7.82
C GLU A 156 27.78 3.34 -7.74
N THR A 157 28.87 2.55 -7.75
CA THR A 157 30.23 3.09 -7.67
C THR A 157 30.61 3.78 -8.97
N THR A 158 30.28 3.18 -10.11
CA THR A 158 30.55 3.76 -11.44
C THR A 158 29.39 4.60 -11.98
N ARG A 159 28.22 4.55 -11.32
CA ARG A 159 26.96 5.18 -11.73
C ARG A 159 26.59 4.82 -13.16
N SER A 160 26.64 3.54 -13.47
CA SER A 160 26.36 3.02 -14.82
C SER A 160 25.72 1.65 -14.75
N TRP A 161 24.99 1.29 -15.80
CA TRP A 161 24.47 -0.07 -15.98
C TRP A 161 25.57 -1.04 -16.39
N LYS A 162 25.60 -2.22 -15.80
CA LYS A 162 26.45 -3.35 -16.18
C LYS A 162 25.57 -4.50 -16.63
N SER A 163 25.86 -5.07 -17.80
CA SER A 163 25.18 -6.28 -18.23
C SER A 163 25.53 -7.43 -17.28
N ASN A 164 24.50 -8.17 -16.89
CA ASN A 164 24.60 -9.42 -16.13
C ASN A 164 24.79 -10.62 -17.07
N ALA A 165 24.95 -10.38 -18.38
CA ALA A 165 25.37 -11.39 -19.32
C ALA A 165 26.66 -12.02 -18.78
N ALA A 166 26.57 -13.31 -18.40
CA ALA A 166 27.72 -14.09 -18.03
C ALA A 166 28.79 -13.86 -19.09
N ASP A 167 29.99 -13.49 -18.65
CA ASP A 167 31.15 -13.22 -19.50
C ASP A 167 31.09 -14.09 -20.78
N PRO A 168 30.98 -13.51 -21.99
CA PRO A 168 30.88 -14.28 -23.21
C PRO A 168 32.08 -15.24 -23.42
N ALA A 169 33.17 -15.05 -22.67
CA ALA A 169 34.26 -16.02 -22.58
C ALA A 169 33.83 -17.40 -22.02
N LEU A 170 32.79 -17.46 -21.19
CA LEU A 170 32.23 -18.72 -20.65
C LEU A 170 31.15 -19.34 -21.53
N ALA A 171 30.42 -18.53 -22.33
CA ALA A 171 29.42 -19.04 -23.27
C ALA A 171 30.04 -19.80 -24.46
N THR A 172 31.29 -19.50 -24.79
CA THR A 172 32.00 -20.15 -25.90
C THR A 172 32.45 -21.59 -25.58
N MET A 173 32.42 -22.03 -24.31
CA MET A 173 32.86 -23.37 -23.91
C MET A 173 31.77 -24.46 -23.92
N VAL A 174 30.50 -24.13 -24.18
CA VAL A 174 29.40 -25.13 -24.16
C VAL A 174 28.96 -25.57 -25.58
N SER A 175 29.51 -24.96 -26.64
CA SER A 175 29.14 -25.26 -28.04
C SER A 175 30.01 -26.31 -28.74
N SER A 176 30.93 -26.98 -28.04
CA SER A 176 31.83 -28.00 -28.64
C SER A 176 31.65 -29.39 -28.03
N THR A 177 30.41 -29.80 -27.73
CA THR A 177 30.11 -31.23 -27.61
C THR A 177 29.78 -31.74 -29.00
N GLU A 178 30.82 -32.26 -29.65
CA GLU A 178 30.77 -32.99 -30.91
C GLU A 178 29.61 -34.00 -30.90
N TYR A 179 28.67 -33.82 -31.82
CA TYR A 179 27.73 -34.87 -32.21
C TYR A 179 28.53 -35.98 -32.87
N GLY A 180 28.83 -37.03 -32.09
CA GLY A 180 29.39 -38.27 -32.59
C GLY A 180 28.46 -38.88 -33.64
N ALA A 181 29.01 -39.10 -34.84
CA ALA A 181 28.37 -39.85 -35.90
C ALA A 181 28.12 -41.29 -35.45
N VAL A 182 26.87 -41.74 -35.54
CA VAL A 182 26.52 -43.16 -35.36
C VAL A 182 26.54 -43.80 -36.75
N GLU A 183 27.54 -44.63 -37.00
CA GLU A 183 27.57 -45.55 -38.14
C GLU A 183 26.43 -46.57 -38.02
N SER A 184 25.56 -46.61 -39.02
CA SER A 184 24.56 -47.66 -39.22
C SER A 184 25.21 -48.83 -39.97
N LEU A 185 25.42 -49.94 -39.27
CA LEU A 185 25.70 -51.26 -39.85
C LEU A 185 24.43 -51.82 -40.50
N VAL A 186 24.54 -52.16 -41.79
CA VAL A 186 23.58 -52.97 -42.53
C VAL A 186 24.17 -54.38 -42.60
N GLU A 187 23.50 -55.36 -42.02
CA GLU A 187 23.73 -56.78 -42.28
C GLU A 187 22.53 -57.37 -43.03
N GLU A 188 22.82 -58.08 -44.12
CA GLU A 188 21.91 -59.00 -44.83
C GLU A 188 21.93 -60.40 -44.19
#